data_AF-A0A094P6E7-F1
#
_entry.id   AF-A0A094P6E7-F1
#
_cell.length_a   1.000
_cell.length_b   1.000
_cell.length_c   1.000
_cell.angle_alpha   90.00
_cell.angle_beta   90.00
_cell.angle_gamma   90.00
#
_symmetry.space_group_name_H-M   'P 1'
#
loop_
_entity.id
_entity.type
_entity.pdbx_description
1 polymer ?
#
loop_
_entity_poly.entity_id
_entity_poly.type
_entity_poly.pdbx_seq_one_letter_code
_entity_poly.pdbx_strand_id
1 'polypeptide(L)'
;MRRTDKELVEDALAHLAVLNEHMRRGDLTDSVVADAVSLRLASAIDALAATTEGFRERTFGGDWQVMRSTRNRIAHGYIFIDMNLIRATVEHDVPDLVNRLNRALDR
;
A
#
# COMPACT_ATOMS: atom_id res chain seq x y z
N MET A 1 15.61 -10.19 16.24
CA MET A 1 14.31 -10.91 16.20
C MET A 1 13.67 -10.62 14.85
N ARG A 2 13.17 -11.62 14.11
CA ARG A 2 12.39 -11.35 12.88
C ARG A 2 11.00 -10.87 13.30
N ARG A 3 10.48 -9.82 12.65
CA ARG A 3 9.11 -9.35 12.84
C ARG A 3 8.10 -10.42 12.42
N THR A 4 7.00 -10.48 13.14
CA THR A 4 5.85 -11.35 12.88
C THR A 4 4.97 -10.79 11.76
N ASP A 5 4.12 -11.62 11.15
CA ASP A 5 3.14 -11.16 10.15
C ASP A 5 2.23 -10.06 10.72
N LYS A 6 1.85 -10.18 11.99
CA LYS A 6 1.07 -9.15 12.69
C LYS A 6 1.77 -7.80 12.72
N GLU A 7 3.03 -7.75 13.19
CA GLU A 7 3.79 -6.50 13.26
C GLU A 7 3.99 -5.88 11.87
N LEU A 8 4.17 -6.70 10.84
CA LEU A 8 4.32 -6.23 9.46
C LEU A 8 3.00 -5.70 8.87
N VAL A 9 1.87 -6.29 9.23
CA VAL A 9 0.54 -5.78 8.87
C VAL A 9 0.25 -4.46 9.58
N GLU A 10 0.61 -4.35 10.87
CA GLU A 10 0.49 -3.09 11.62
C GLU A 10 1.35 -1.98 11.01
N ASP A 11 2.60 -2.28 10.61
CA ASP A 11 3.45 -1.35 9.87
C ASP A 11 2.81 -0.91 8.53
N ALA A 12 2.23 -1.85 7.78
CA ALA A 12 1.54 -1.54 6.53
C ALA A 12 0.33 -0.62 6.75
N LEU A 13 -0.50 -0.92 7.75
CA LEU A 13 -1.64 -0.10 8.14
C LEU A 13 -1.22 1.30 8.58
N ALA A 14 -0.11 1.44 9.31
CA ALA A 14 0.42 2.74 9.71
C ALA A 14 0.83 3.57 8.48
N HIS A 15 1.44 2.97 7.46
CA HIS A 15 1.75 3.67 6.21
C HIS A 15 0.50 4.10 5.46
N LEU A 16 -0.53 3.25 5.37
CA LEU A 16 -1.81 3.58 4.72
C LEU A 16 -2.57 4.67 5.48
N ALA A 17 -2.48 4.73 6.81
CA ALA A 17 -3.05 5.82 7.59
C ALA A 17 -2.38 7.17 7.27
N VAL A 18 -1.04 7.19 7.19
CA VAL A 18 -0.30 8.41 6.82
C VAL A 18 -0.58 8.82 5.37
N LEU A 19 -0.74 7.85 4.46
CA LEU A 19 -1.18 8.10 3.08
C LEU A 19 -2.50 8.87 3.06
N ASN A 20 -3.50 8.40 3.81
CA ASN A 20 -4.81 9.04 3.88
C ASN A 20 -4.73 10.46 4.46
N GLU A 21 -3.84 10.70 5.42
CA GLU A 21 -3.60 12.05 5.94
C GLU A 21 -3.05 12.99 4.87
N HIS A 22 -2.15 12.53 4.00
CA HIS A 22 -1.68 13.34 2.86
C HIS A 22 -2.81 13.66 1.88
N MET A 23 -3.67 12.68 1.56
CA MET A 23 -4.85 12.88 0.71
C MET A 23 -5.90 13.83 1.31
N ARG A 24 -5.91 14.06 2.63
CA ARG A 24 -6.77 15.07 3.27
C ARG A 24 -6.18 16.48 3.22
N ARG A 25 -4.85 16.60 3.08
CA ARG A 25 -4.14 17.90 3.06
C ARG A 25 -4.09 18.53 1.67
N GLY A 26 -4.21 17.71 0.62
CA GLY A 26 -4.21 18.16 -0.76
C GLY A 26 -4.54 17.01 -1.71
N ASP A 27 -4.40 17.25 -3.01
CA ASP A 27 -4.66 16.26 -4.04
C ASP A 27 -3.38 15.86 -4.80
N LEU A 28 -3.48 14.81 -5.62
CA LEU A 28 -2.34 14.26 -6.38
C LEU A 28 -1.87 15.15 -7.55
N THR A 29 -2.47 16.32 -7.78
CA THR A 29 -1.90 17.33 -8.69
C THR A 29 -0.79 18.14 -8.04
N ASP A 30 -0.75 18.18 -6.70
CA ASP A 30 0.40 18.67 -5.94
C ASP A 30 1.49 17.58 -5.91
N SER A 31 2.68 17.91 -6.41
CA SER A 31 3.79 16.95 -6.51
C SER A 31 4.28 16.45 -5.16
N VAL A 32 4.23 17.27 -4.11
CA VAL A 32 4.64 16.86 -2.75
C VAL A 32 3.64 15.86 -2.18
N VAL A 33 2.34 16.10 -2.40
CA VAL A 33 1.29 15.16 -1.97
C VAL A 33 1.40 13.86 -2.77
N ALA A 34 1.59 13.94 -4.10
CA ALA A 34 1.73 12.78 -4.97
C ALA A 34 2.93 11.91 -4.58
N ASP A 35 4.07 12.52 -4.31
CA ASP A 35 5.28 11.81 -3.88
C ASP A 35 5.09 11.16 -2.52
N ALA A 36 4.52 11.88 -1.56
CA ALA A 36 4.27 11.36 -0.22
C ALA A 36 3.28 10.17 -0.24
N VAL A 37 2.18 10.29 -0.99
CA VAL A 37 1.19 9.21 -1.17
C VAL A 37 1.83 7.99 -1.82
N SER A 38 2.58 8.19 -2.91
CA SER A 38 3.26 7.10 -3.62
C SER A 38 4.27 6.38 -2.75
N LEU A 39 5.10 7.13 -2.01
CA LEU A 39 6.06 6.56 -1.07
C LEU A 39 5.37 5.73 0.02
N ARG A 40 4.27 6.23 0.59
CA ARG A 40 3.53 5.51 1.63
C ARG A 40 2.87 4.25 1.10
N LEU A 41 2.31 4.29 -0.10
CA LEU A 41 1.73 3.11 -0.76
C LEU A 41 2.80 2.04 -1.03
N ALA A 42 3.94 2.44 -1.58
CA ALA A 42 5.06 1.52 -1.82
C ALA A 42 5.59 0.91 -0.51
N SER A 43 5.73 1.73 0.53
CA SER A 43 6.20 1.29 1.86
C SER A 43 5.24 0.30 2.51
N ALA A 44 3.92 0.52 2.39
CA ALA A 44 2.92 -0.42 2.86
C ALA A 44 3.04 -1.78 2.16
N ILE A 45 3.18 -1.79 0.83
CA ILE A 45 3.34 -3.01 0.04
C ILE A 45 4.66 -3.73 0.36
N ASP A 46 5.72 -2.98 0.68
CA ASP A 46 7.00 -3.57 1.11
C ASP A 46 6.95 -4.21 2.50
N ALA A 47 6.24 -3.60 3.44
CA ALA A 47 5.98 -4.23 4.74
C ALA A 47 5.22 -5.55 4.55
N LEU A 48 4.18 -5.56 3.70
CA LEU A 48 3.44 -6.78 3.36
C LEU A 48 4.30 -7.81 2.62
N ALA A 49 5.29 -7.39 1.83
CA ALA A 49 6.17 -8.32 1.11
C ALA A 49 7.09 -9.11 2.05
N ALA A 50 7.34 -8.61 3.26
CA ALA A 50 8.12 -9.29 4.28
C ALA A 50 7.31 -10.34 5.08
N THR A 51 5.99 -10.39 4.90
CA THR A 51 5.13 -11.40 5.55
C THR A 51 5.35 -12.79 4.95
N THR A 52 4.90 -13.82 5.66
CA THR A 52 4.97 -15.19 5.17
C THR A 52 4.23 -15.36 3.83
N GLU A 53 4.68 -16.32 3.02
CA GLU A 53 3.98 -16.67 1.76
C GLU A 53 2.54 -17.10 2.03
N GLY A 54 2.33 -17.97 3.02
CA GLY A 54 0.98 -18.41 3.40
C GLY A 54 0.06 -17.28 3.84
N PHE A 55 0.58 -16.24 4.52
CA PHE A 55 -0.22 -15.05 4.82
C PHE A 55 -0.67 -14.33 3.55
N ARG A 56 0.26 -14.11 2.60
CA ARG A 56 -0.02 -13.41 1.34
C ARG A 56 -1.01 -14.16 0.47
N GLU A 57 -0.85 -15.47 0.35
CA GLU A 57 -1.78 -16.33 -0.39
C GLU A 57 -3.20 -16.27 0.19
N ARG A 58 -3.33 -16.42 1.52
CA ARG A 58 -4.65 -16.40 2.19
C ARG A 58 -5.32 -15.04 2.17
N THR A 59 -4.55 -13.95 2.21
CA THR A 59 -5.09 -12.58 2.39
C THR A 59 -5.30 -11.85 1.06
N PHE A 60 -4.38 -12.05 0.11
CA PHE A 60 -4.36 -11.33 -1.16
C PHE A 60 -4.60 -12.24 -2.37
N GLY A 61 -4.19 -13.51 -2.29
CA GLY A 61 -4.34 -14.46 -3.40
C GLY A 61 -3.75 -13.91 -4.71
N GLY A 62 -4.55 -13.90 -5.77
CA GLY A 62 -4.16 -13.39 -7.09
C GLY A 62 -3.83 -11.89 -7.11
N ASP A 63 -4.39 -11.10 -6.19
CA ASP A 63 -4.19 -9.64 -6.15
C ASP A 63 -2.76 -9.26 -5.76
N TRP A 64 -2.01 -10.18 -5.13
CA TRP A 64 -0.64 -9.93 -4.67
C TRP A 64 0.30 -9.48 -5.80
N GLN A 65 0.17 -10.09 -6.98
CA GLN A 65 0.99 -9.74 -8.14
C GLN A 65 0.67 -8.34 -8.65
N VAL A 66 -0.59 -7.91 -8.58
CA VAL A 66 -1.02 -6.55 -8.95
C VAL A 66 -0.45 -5.55 -7.96
N MET A 67 -0.53 -5.80 -6.66
CA MET A 67 0.05 -4.93 -5.63
C MET A 67 1.56 -4.74 -5.83
N ARG A 68 2.31 -5.83 -6.04
CA ARG A 68 3.76 -5.77 -6.33
C ARG A 68 4.05 -5.01 -7.62
N SER A 69 3.23 -5.22 -8.64
CA SER A 69 3.28 -4.49 -9.90
C SER A 69 3.10 -2.97 -9.71
N THR A 70 2.17 -2.54 -8.86
CA THR A 70 1.98 -1.12 -8.53
C THR A 70 3.18 -0.55 -7.80
N ARG A 71 3.70 -1.24 -6.78
CA ARG A 71 4.92 -0.85 -6.06
C ARG A 71 6.12 -0.69 -7.00
N ASN A 72 6.31 -1.64 -7.92
CA ASN A 72 7.42 -1.58 -8.88
C ASN A 72 7.29 -0.38 -9.82
N ARG A 73 6.08 -0.05 -10.28
CA ARG A 73 5.84 1.18 -11.06
C ARG A 73 6.25 2.41 -10.26
N ILE A 74 5.82 2.51 -9.00
CA ILE A 74 6.21 3.59 -8.06
C ILE A 74 7.73 3.73 -7.95
N ALA A 75 8.44 2.63 -7.67
CA ALA A 75 9.89 2.66 -7.46
C ALA A 75 10.69 3.06 -8.72
N HIS A 76 10.22 2.69 -9.91
CA HIS A 76 10.95 2.91 -11.16
C HIS A 76 10.51 4.16 -11.94
N GLY A 77 9.38 4.77 -11.60
CA GLY A 77 8.63 5.59 -12.55
C GLY A 77 8.21 6.98 -12.10
N TYR A 78 8.83 7.62 -11.10
CA TYR A 78 8.43 8.98 -10.66
C TYR A 78 8.30 10.02 -11.81
N ILE A 79 8.94 9.80 -12.97
CA ILE A 79 8.82 10.68 -14.16
C ILE A 79 7.69 10.24 -15.14
N PHE A 80 7.24 8.97 -15.10
CA PHE A 80 6.35 8.37 -16.11
C PHE A 80 5.12 7.63 -15.56
N ILE A 81 4.89 7.60 -14.25
CA ILE A 81 3.69 7.00 -13.70
C ILE A 81 2.49 7.85 -14.05
N ASP A 82 1.47 7.19 -14.60
CA ASP A 82 0.14 7.76 -14.72
C ASP A 82 -0.46 7.98 -13.32
N MET A 83 -0.48 9.23 -12.87
CA MET A 83 -1.05 9.60 -11.57
C MET A 83 -2.56 9.30 -11.49
N ASN A 84 -3.26 9.11 -12.61
CA ASN A 84 -4.64 8.64 -12.59
C ASN A 84 -4.74 7.20 -12.10
N LEU A 85 -3.75 6.35 -12.43
CA LEU A 85 -3.70 4.98 -11.91
C LEU A 85 -3.44 4.97 -10.41
N ILE A 86 -2.53 5.81 -9.92
CA ILE A 86 -2.27 5.94 -8.47
C ILE A 86 -3.50 6.48 -7.76
N ARG A 87 -4.17 7.49 -8.32
CA ARG A 87 -5.45 8.01 -7.81
C ARG A 87 -6.48 6.91 -7.69
N ALA A 88 -6.74 6.16 -8.76
CA ALA A 88 -7.70 5.06 -8.76
C ALA A 88 -7.34 3.99 -7.72
N THR A 89 -6.05 3.65 -7.61
CA THR A 89 -5.58 2.69 -6.60
C THR A 89 -5.87 3.18 -5.17
N VAL A 90 -5.59 4.46 -4.89
CA VAL A 90 -5.79 5.05 -3.57
C VAL A 90 -7.28 5.20 -3.23
N GLU A 91 -8.10 5.59 -4.21
CA GLU A 91 -9.52 5.86 -3.99
C GLU A 91 -10.36 4.57 -3.94
N HIS A 92 -9.96 3.52 -4.66
CA HIS A 92 -10.76 2.29 -4.80
C HIS A 92 -10.13 1.07 -4.14
N ASP A 93 -8.82 0.84 -4.28
CA ASP A 93 -8.19 -0.40 -3.84
C ASP A 93 -7.67 -0.31 -2.39
N VAL A 94 -7.15 0.84 -1.97
CA VAL A 94 -6.61 1.04 -0.61
C VAL A 94 -7.66 0.84 0.49
N PRO A 95 -8.90 1.34 0.40
CA PRO A 95 -9.91 1.09 1.42
C PRO A 95 -10.19 -0.41 1.62
N ASP A 96 -10.28 -1.16 0.51
CA ASP A 96 -10.48 -2.60 0.55
C ASP A 96 -9.28 -3.33 1.13
N LEU A 97 -8.05 -2.89 0.79
CA LEU A 97 -6.82 -3.41 1.37
C LEU A 97 -6.82 -3.21 2.90
N VAL A 98 -7.11 -2.00 3.39
CA VAL A 98 -7.19 -1.71 4.84
C VAL A 98 -8.20 -2.64 5.53
N ASN A 99 -9.38 -2.83 4.93
CA ASN A 99 -10.40 -3.72 5.47
C ASN A 99 -9.94 -5.18 5.52
N ARG A 100 -9.24 -5.67 4.49
CA ARG A 100 -8.67 -7.03 4.46
C ARG A 100 -7.60 -7.21 5.54
N LEU A 101 -6.72 -6.23 5.72
CA LEU A 101 -5.65 -6.26 6.72
C LEU A 101 -6.20 -6.26 8.14
N ASN A 102 -7.19 -5.41 8.46
CA ASN A 102 -7.84 -5.40 9.77
C ASN A 102 -8.49 -6.77 10.08
N ARG A 103 -9.23 -7.34 9.13
CA ARG A 103 -9.80 -8.69 9.29
C ARG A 103 -8.74 -9.79 9.49
N ALA A 104 -7.53 -9.59 8.97
CA ALA A 104 -6.43 -10.52 9.14
C ALA A 104 -5.76 -10.42 10.52
N LEU A 105 -5.87 -9.26 11.19
CA LEU A 105 -5.40 -9.05 12.56
C LEU A 105 -6.38 -9.58 13.62
N ASP A 106 -7.67 -9.62 13.30
CA ASP A 106 -8.73 -10.10 14.19
C ASP A 106 -8.87 -11.64 14.24
N ARG A 107 -8.03 -12.36 13.47
CA ARG A 107 -8.01 -13.83 13.37
C ARG A 107 -6.83 -14.42 14.12
#